data_AF-A0A5C8BKN3-F1
#
_entry.id   AF-A0A5C8BKN3-F1
#
_cell.length_a   1.000
_cell.length_b   1.000
_cell.length_c   1.000
_cell.angle_alpha   90.00
_cell.angle_beta   90.00
_cell.angle_gamma   90.00
#
_symmetry.space_group_name_H-M   'P 1'
#
loop_
_entity.id
_entity.type
_entity.pdbx_description
1 polymer ?
#
loop_
_entity_poly.entity_id
_entity_poly.type
_entity_poly.pdbx_seq_one_letter_code
_entity_poly.pdbx_strand_id
1 'polypeptide(L)' 'LFESIEQVKQQSTQWLWMYNNVRPHMANGGIPPVFKK' A
#
# COMPACT_ATOMS: atom_id res chain seq x y z
N LEU A 1 -11.15 -8.28 -16.38
CA LEU A 1 -10.27 -7.30 -17.04
C LEU A 1 -10.62 -5.91 -16.49
N PHE A 2 -9.66 -5.00 -16.42
CA PHE A 2 -9.90 -3.61 -15.98
C PHE A 2 -10.61 -2.80 -17.06
N GLU A 3 -11.39 -1.81 -16.64
CA GLU A 3 -12.21 -0.96 -17.50
C GLU A 3 -11.42 0.21 -18.11
N SER A 4 -10.37 0.68 -17.42
CA SER A 4 -9.48 1.73 -17.93
C SER A 4 -8.13 1.77 -17.22
N ILE A 5 -7.16 2.46 -17.82
CA ILE A 5 -5.87 2.76 -17.18
C ILE A 5 -6.06 3.57 -15.90
N GLU A 6 -7.04 4.48 -15.89
CA GLU A 6 -7.31 5.32 -14.71
C GLU A 6 -7.82 4.48 -13.54
N GLN A 7 -8.68 3.50 -13.81
CA GLN A 7 -9.13 2.53 -12.80
C GLN A 7 -7.97 1.74 -12.20
N VAL A 8 -7.00 1.32 -13.02
CA VAL A 8 -5.81 0.58 -12.55
C VAL A 8 -4.90 1.48 -11.71
N LYS A 9 -4.71 2.73 -12.13
CA LYS A 9 -3.91 3.71 -11.38
C LYS A 9 -4.50 3.97 -10.00
N GLN A 10 -5.80 4.22 -9.91
CA GLN A 10 -6.48 4.46 -8.64
C GLN A 10 -6.33 3.28 -7.67
N GLN A 11 -6.57 2.06 -8.17
CA GLN A 11 -6.38 0.85 -7.37
C GLN A 11 -4.93 0.65 -6.93
N SER A 12 -3.97 0.90 -7.83
CA SER A 12 -2.53 0.77 -7.54
C SER A 12 -2.08 1.79 -6.48
N THR A 13 -2.56 3.03 -6.57
CA THR A 13 -2.29 4.09 -5.60
C THR A 13 -2.85 3.73 -4.22
N GLN A 14 -4.10 3.25 -4.17
CA GLN A 14 -4.71 2.82 -2.91
C GLN A 14 -3.96 1.64 -2.29
N TRP A 15 -3.60 0.65 -3.10
CA TRP A 15 -2.85 -0.52 -2.64
C TRP A 15 -1.48 -0.11 -2.07
N LEU A 16 -0.75 0.76 -2.77
CA LEU A 16 0.55 1.24 -2.31
C LEU A 16 0.44 1.97 -0.98
N TRP A 17 -0.58 2.81 -0.81
CA TRP A 17 -0.82 3.50 0.44
C TRP A 17 -1.12 2.52 1.59
N MET A 18 -1.99 1.53 1.36
CA MET A 18 -2.32 0.50 2.37
C MET A 18 -1.09 -0.32 2.78
N TYR A 19 -0.27 -0.73 1.80
CA TYR A 19 0.95 -1.48 2.07
C TYR A 19 1.92 -0.68 2.94
N ASN A 20 2.11 0.60 2.62
CA ASN A 20 3.10 1.45 3.27
C ASN A 20 2.68 1.94 4.65
N ASN A 21 1.37 2.15 4.88
CA ASN A 21 0.88 2.83 6.08
C ASN A 21 0.11 1.93 7.04
N VAL A 22 -0.49 0.84 6.54
CA VAL A 22 -1.38 0.00 7.36
C VAL A 22 -0.83 -1.40 7.55
N ARG A 23 -0.22 -1.99 6.52
CA ARG A 23 0.20 -3.40 6.58
C ARG A 23 1.39 -3.59 7.54
N PRO A 24 1.24 -4.39 8.61
CA PRO A 24 2.34 -4.67 9.52
C PRO A 24 3.41 -5.51 8.81
N HIS A 25 4.67 -5.09 8.92
CA HIS A 25 5.79 -5.82 8.34
C HIS A 25 6.55 -6.58 9.44
N MET A 26 6.49 -7.92 9.42
CA MET A 26 7.07 -8.76 10.48
C MET A 26 8.58 -8.54 10.66
N ALA A 27 9.32 -8.33 9.58
CA ALA A 27 10.75 -8.03 9.67
C ALA A 27 11.05 -6.70 10.39
N ASN A 28 10.06 -5.80 10.48
CA ASN A 28 10.15 -4.53 11.19
C ASN A 28 9.42 -4.57 12.54
N GLY A 29 9.21 -5.76 13.13
CA GLY A 29 8.53 -5.91 14.42
C GLY A 29 7.01 -5.68 14.36
N GLY A 30 6.40 -5.91 13.19
CA GLY A 30 4.96 -5.69 12.99
C GLY A 30 4.59 -4.23 12.74
N ILE A 31 5.56 -3.37 12.50
CA ILE A 31 5.37 -1.95 12.21
C ILE A 31 5.20 -1.75 10.69
N PRO A 32 4.30 -0.86 10.22
CA PRO A 32 4.20 -0.52 8.81
C PRO A 32 5.48 0.11 8.24
N PRO A 33 5.78 -0.07 6.93
CA PRO A 33 7.03 0.38 6.31
C PRO A 33 7.35 1.88 6.49
N VAL A 34 6.35 2.75 6.42
CA VAL A 34 6.54 4.21 6.47
C VAL A 34 6.41 4.77 7.90
N PHE A 35 6.47 3.91 8.93
CA PHE A 35 6.53 4.39 10.30
C PHE A 35 7.79 5.26 10.50
N LYS A 36 7.58 6.58 10.48
CA LYS A 36 8.58 7.56 10.88
C LYS A 36 8.64 7.53 12.40
N LYS A 37 9.83 7.23 12.93
CA LYS A 37 10.14 7.45 14.34
C LYS A 37 10.05 8.92 14.69
#